data_AF-A0A6N9TYL4-F1
#
_entry.id   AF-A0A6N9TYL4-F1
#
_cell.length_a   1.000
_cell.length_b   1.000
_cell.length_c   1.000
_cell.angle_alpha   90.00
_cell.angle_beta   90.00
_cell.angle_gamma   90.00
#
_symmetry.space_group_name_H-M   'P 1'
#
loop_
_entity.id
_entity.type
_entity.pdbx_description
1 polymer ?
#
loop_
_entity_poly.entity_id
_entity_poly.type
_entity_poly.pdbx_seq_one_letter_code
_entity_poly.pdbx_strand_id
1 'polypeptide(L)' 'ATAHIGSGAELVDQRTALRELGVSGERPPLARASTDPAGYVRALASAGEAAELTARGGLGDFGWLRQWVAPGDRT' A
#
# COMPACT_ATOMS: atom_id res chain seq x y z
N ALA A 1 -11.52 -6.67 0.61
CA ALA A 1 -12.88 -6.71 0.06
C ALA A 1 -13.34 -5.28 -0.13
N THR A 2 -14.07 -5.01 -1.21
CA THR A 2 -14.54 -3.68 -1.57
C THR A 2 -16.06 -3.62 -1.43
N ALA A 3 -16.59 -2.51 -0.91
CA ALA A 3 -18.03 -2.26 -0.81
C ALA A 3 -18.35 -0.80 -1.15
N HIS A 4 -19.49 -0.56 -1.81
CA HIS A 4 -19.97 0.81 -2.06
C HIS A 4 -20.84 1.29 -0.91
N ILE A 5 -20.52 2.45 -0.33
CA ILE A 5 -21.24 3.04 0.80
C ILE A 5 -21.82 4.39 0.34
N GLY A 6 -23.09 4.41 -0.07
CA GLY A 6 -23.78 5.66 -0.46
C GLY A 6 -23.22 6.34 -1.72
N SER A 7 -23.66 7.58 -1.97
CA SER A 7 -23.59 8.27 -3.28
C SER A 7 -22.21 8.80 -3.72
N GLY A 8 -21.11 8.12 -3.39
CA GLY A 8 -19.79 8.52 -3.90
C GLY A 8 -18.56 7.98 -3.18
N ALA A 9 -18.74 7.23 -2.08
CA ALA A 9 -17.63 6.64 -1.34
C ALA A 9 -17.59 5.11 -1.48
N GLU A 10 -16.38 4.59 -1.58
CA GLU A 10 -16.07 3.17 -1.66
C GLU A 10 -15.26 2.77 -0.43
N LEU A 11 -15.77 1.81 0.34
CA LEU A 11 -15.02 1.16 1.39
C LEU A 11 -14.09 0.10 0.77
N VAL A 12 -12.80 0.22 1.03
CA VAL A 12 -11.76 -0.70 0.56
C VAL A 12 -10.85 -1.05 1.74
N ASP A 13 -10.24 -2.23 1.75
CA ASP A 13 -9.21 -2.52 2.76
C ASP A 13 -7.87 -1.86 2.40
N GLN A 14 -7.08 -1.56 3.44
CA GLN A 14 -5.82 -0.85 3.34
C GLN A 14 -4.86 -1.56 2.39
N ARG A 15 -4.75 -2.89 2.46
CA ARG A 15 -3.87 -3.65 1.56
C ARG A 15 -4.24 -3.46 0.09
N THR A 16 -5.53 -3.42 -0.26
CA THR A 16 -5.97 -3.27 -1.65
C THR A 16 -5.68 -1.84 -2.10
N ALA A 17 -6.04 -0.85 -1.28
CA ALA A 17 -5.78 0.55 -1.58
C ALA A 17 -4.27 0.82 -1.79
N LEU A 18 -3.42 0.33 -0.89
CA LEU A 18 -1.97 0.52 -0.97
C LEU A 18 -1.35 -0.20 -2.19
N ARG A 19 -1.82 -1.40 -2.53
CA ARG A 19 -1.35 -2.11 -3.74
C ARG A 19 -1.72 -1.37 -5.03
N GLU A 20 -2.93 -0.79 -5.09
CA GLU A 20 -3.35 0.04 -6.22
C GLU A 20 -2.51 1.32 -6.35
N LEU A 21 -1.95 1.82 -5.25
CA LEU A 21 -0.98 2.93 -5.25
C LEU A 21 0.47 2.48 -5.54
N GLY A 22 0.69 1.18 -5.82
CA GLY A 22 2.02 0.63 -6.13
C GLY A 22 2.89 0.32 -4.90
N VAL A 23 2.32 0.34 -3.69
CA VAL A 23 3.03 -0.07 -2.48
C VAL A 23 3.14 -1.59 -2.45
N SER A 24 4.37 -2.09 -2.46
CA SER A 24 4.68 -3.52 -2.49
C SER A 24 5.68 -3.87 -1.39
N GLY A 25 5.39 -4.95 -0.66
CA GLY A 25 6.32 -5.57 0.28
C GLY A 25 7.23 -6.62 -0.37
N GLU A 26 7.32 -6.65 -1.70
CA GLU A 26 8.19 -7.57 -2.41
C GLU A 26 9.66 -7.36 -2.01
N ARG A 27 10.32 -8.48 -1.74
CA ARG A 27 11.74 -8.47 -1.38
C ARG A 27 12.57 -7.98 -2.58
N PRO A 28 13.47 -7.00 -2.39
CA PRO A 28 14.38 -6.58 -3.46
C PRO A 28 15.29 -7.73 -3.93
N PRO A 29 15.76 -7.72 -5.19
CA PRO A 29 16.63 -8.77 -5.72
C PRO A 29 17.91 -8.95 -4.91
N LEU A 30 18.23 -10.19 -4.53
CA LEU A 30 19.39 -10.50 -3.70
C LEU A 30 20.73 -10.08 -4.34
N ALA A 31 20.83 -10.07 -5.67
CA ALA A 31 22.04 -9.64 -6.38
C ALA A 31 22.48 -8.21 -6.01
N ARG A 32 21.54 -7.34 -5.61
CA ARG A 32 21.85 -5.99 -5.14
C ARG A 32 22.66 -5.99 -3.84
N ALA A 33 22.54 -7.00 -3.00
CA ALA A 33 23.32 -7.12 -1.78
C ALA A 33 24.84 -7.22 -2.07
N SER A 34 25.22 -7.73 -3.24
CA SER A 34 26.64 -7.87 -3.64
C SER A 34 27.22 -6.61 -4.28
N THR A 35 26.38 -5.74 -4.87
CA THR A 35 26.83 -4.54 -5.59
C THR A 35 26.55 -3.23 -4.83
N ASP A 36 25.52 -3.22 -3.99
CA ASP A 36 25.08 -2.10 -3.16
C ASP A 36 24.43 -2.64 -1.85
N PRO A 37 25.24 -3.12 -0.88
CA PRO A 37 24.71 -3.73 0.34
C PRO A 37 23.84 -2.77 1.16
N ALA A 38 24.28 -1.50 1.29
CA ALA A 38 23.56 -0.51 2.07
C ALA A 38 22.22 -0.14 1.41
N GLY A 39 22.19 0.00 0.08
CA GLY A 39 20.94 0.23 -0.64
C GLY A 39 20.04 -1.00 -0.66
N TYR A 40 20.58 -2.22 -0.64
CA TYR A 40 19.79 -3.44 -0.43
C TYR A 40 19.09 -3.44 0.92
N VAL A 41 19.81 -3.16 2.02
CA VAL A 41 19.22 -3.12 3.36
C VAL A 41 18.16 -2.03 3.48
N ARG A 42 18.39 -0.83 2.93
CA ARG A 42 17.38 0.23 2.90
C ARG A 42 16.12 -0.20 2.12
N ALA A 43 16.30 -0.77 0.93
CA ALA A 43 15.18 -1.26 0.14
C ALA A 43 14.43 -2.41 0.85
N LEU A 44 15.15 -3.28 1.55
CA LEU A 44 14.58 -4.38 2.31
C LEU A 44 13.77 -3.86 3.51
N ALA A 45 14.26 -2.83 4.20
CA ALA A 45 13.53 -2.19 5.29
C ALA A 45 12.21 -1.58 4.80
N SER A 46 12.24 -0.80 3.71
CA SER A 46 11.01 -0.24 3.12
C SER A 46 10.04 -1.33 2.63
N ALA A 47 10.55 -2.42 2.07
CA ALA A 47 9.71 -3.57 1.70
C ALA A 47 9.08 -4.25 2.94
N GLY A 48 9.81 -4.33 4.05
CA GLY A 48 9.27 -4.84 5.32
C GLY A 48 8.14 -3.96 5.88
N GLU A 49 8.32 -2.65 5.89
CA GLU A 49 7.27 -1.70 6.29
C GLU A 49 6.02 -1.84 5.42
N ALA A 50 6.19 -1.92 4.10
CA ALA A 50 5.10 -2.15 3.15
C ALA A 50 4.43 -3.52 3.35
N ALA A 51 5.17 -4.55 3.73
CA ALA A 51 4.63 -5.87 4.03
C ALA A 51 3.70 -5.83 5.26
N GLU A 52 4.10 -5.15 6.33
CA GLU A 52 3.25 -4.98 7.52
C GLU A 52 1.96 -4.20 7.20
N LEU A 53 2.08 -3.09 6.47
CA LEU A 53 0.93 -2.28 6.05
C LEU A 53 -0.06 -3.03 5.16
N THR A 54 0.38 -4.09 4.48
CA THR A 54 -0.44 -4.89 3.55
C THR A 54 -0.77 -6.29 4.08
N ALA A 55 -0.35 -6.62 5.31
CA ALA A 55 -0.53 -7.95 5.91
C ALA A 55 -2.01 -8.29 6.19
N ARG A 56 -2.36 -9.57 6.00
CA ARG A 56 -3.65 -10.13 6.48
C ARG A 56 -3.53 -10.49 7.95
N GLY A 57 -4.59 -10.32 8.72
CA GLY A 57 -4.60 -10.48 10.17
C GLY A 57 -3.87 -9.34 10.91
N GLY A 58 -3.57 -8.23 10.22
CA GLY A 58 -2.75 -7.13 10.71
C GLY A 58 -3.19 -5.80 10.10
N LEU A 59 -2.24 -4.87 9.90
CA LEU A 59 -2.55 -3.50 9.46
C LEU A 59 -3.25 -3.47 8.08
N GLY A 60 -3.02 -4.45 7.22
CA GLY A 60 -3.69 -4.50 5.92
C GLY A 60 -5.20 -4.75 5.98
N ASP A 61 -5.76 -5.11 7.14
CA ASP A 61 -7.21 -5.26 7.35
C ASP A 61 -7.95 -3.96 7.70
N PHE A 62 -7.24 -2.85 7.95
CA PHE A 62 -7.91 -1.58 8.21
C PHE A 62 -8.76 -1.14 7.01
N GLY A 63 -9.98 -0.68 7.27
CA GLY A 63 -10.89 -0.17 6.24
C GLY A 63 -10.65 1.30 5.94
N TRP A 64 -10.60 1.66 4.66
CA TRP A 64 -10.42 3.02 4.14
C TRP A 64 -11.64 3.42 3.33
N LEU A 65 -12.05 4.69 3.43
CA LEU A 65 -13.05 5.28 2.54
C LEU A 65 -12.33 6.02 1.40
N ARG A 66 -12.55 5.56 0.17
CA ARG A 66 -12.08 6.20 -1.06
C ARG A 66 -13.23 7.00 -1.67
N GLN A 67 -12.98 8.27 -1.94
CA GLN A 67 -13.88 9.14 -2.70
C GLN A 67 -13.15 9.69 -3.91
N TRP A 68 -13.79 9.61 -5.07
CA TRP A 68 -13.35 10.31 -6.27
C TRP A 68 -13.85 11.74 -6.19
N VAL A 69 -12.96 12.71 -6.36
CA VAL A 69 -13.29 14.14 -6.35
C VAL A 69 -13.08 14.72 -7.74
N ALA A 70 -14.02 15.53 -8.24
CA ALA A 70 -13.81 16.22 -9.51
C ALA A 70 -12.77 17.35 -9.31
N PRO A 71 -11.95 17.66 -10.33
CA PRO A 71 -11.12 18.86 -10.30
C PRO A 71 -12.03 20.10 -10.16
N GLY A 72 -12.02 20.74 -8.99
CA GLY A 72 -12.89 21.89 -8.67
C GLY A 72 -13.76 21.72 -7.43
N ASP A 73 -13.97 20.48 -6.97
CA ASP A 73 -14.78 20.19 -5.76
C ASP A 73 -14.04 20.51 -4.44
N ARG A 74 -12.89 21.20 -4.49
CA ARG A 74 -12.19 21.73 -3.31
C ARG A 74 -12.68 23.13 -2.98
N THR A 75 -13.96 23.29 -2.72
CA THR A 75 -14.53 24.50 -2.09
C THR A 75 -15.71 24.12 -1.23
#